data_AF-A0A2M9YKR7-F1
#
_entry.id   AF-A0A2M9YKR7-F1
#
_cell.length_a   1.000
_cell.length_b   1.000
_cell.length_c   1.000
_cell.angle_alpha   90.00
_cell.angle_beta   90.00
_cell.angle_gamma   90.00
#
_symmetry.space_group_name_H-M   'P 1'
#
loop_
_entity.id
_entity.type
_entity.pdbx_description
1 polymer ?
#
loop_
_entity_poly.entity_id
_entity_poly.type
_entity_poly.pdbx_seq_one_letter_code
_entity_poly.pdbx_strand_id
1 'polypeptide(L)'
;MVLVKSIFIFTILILSETELKLIYEQIETNSTASQSERKFEYTFENSKEGAQFLSQKMKEIRGVFSSDECIINLSRSDEGYYDKWVRDTPKSFEGIGSLNHLQLANLCKKAHGYD
;
A
#
# COMPACT_ATOMS: atom_id res chain seq x y z
N MET A 1 -9.62 -10.78 27.99
CA MET A 1 -9.74 -10.57 26.53
C MET A 1 -8.42 -10.04 26.04
N VAL A 2 -7.69 -10.82 25.22
CA VAL A 2 -6.55 -10.28 24.47
C VAL A 2 -7.16 -9.38 23.39
N LEU A 3 -6.86 -8.08 23.44
CA LEU A 3 -7.26 -7.15 22.39
C LEU A 3 -6.47 -7.51 21.14
N VAL A 4 -7.06 -8.32 20.26
CA VAL A 4 -6.55 -8.50 18.90
C VAL A 4 -6.78 -7.18 18.19
N LYS A 5 -5.70 -6.44 17.94
CA LYS A 5 -5.75 -5.24 17.10
C LYS A 5 -5.36 -5.65 15.69
N SER A 6 -6.30 -5.59 14.77
CA SER A 6 -6.03 -5.80 13.35
C SER A 6 -5.80 -4.46 12.67
N ILE A 7 -4.73 -4.36 11.90
CA ILE A 7 -4.43 -3.20 11.05
C ILE A 7 -4.19 -3.65 9.62
N PHE A 8 -4.65 -2.85 8.66
CA PHE A 8 -4.37 -3.05 7.25
C PHE A 8 -3.21 -2.18 6.80
N ILE A 9 -2.25 -2.76 6.09
CA ILE A 9 -1.21 -2.01 5.39
C ILE A 9 -1.53 -2.02 3.92
N PHE A 10 -1.78 -0.85 3.34
CA PHE A 10 -2.00 -0.66 1.92
C PHE A 10 -0.75 -0.08 1.26
N THR A 11 -0.25 -0.75 0.23
CA THR A 11 0.83 -0.28 -0.63
C THR A 11 0.28 -0.04 -2.02
N ILE A 12 0.28 1.22 -2.45
CA ILE A 12 -0.16 1.64 -3.77
C ILE A 12 1.08 1.85 -4.64
N LEU A 13 1.23 1.03 -5.66
CA LEU A 13 2.28 1.13 -6.67
C LEU A 13 1.72 1.84 -7.89
N ILE A 14 2.38 2.91 -8.30
CA ILE A 14 2.10 3.59 -9.56
C ILE A 14 3.04 2.97 -10.60
N LEU A 15 2.49 2.15 -11.49
CA LEU A 15 3.29 1.33 -12.40
C LEU A 15 3.55 2.06 -13.72
N SER A 16 2.57 2.81 -14.21
CA SER A 16 2.65 3.61 -15.43
C SER A 16 1.65 4.77 -15.38
N GLU A 17 1.62 5.58 -16.43
CA GLU A 17 0.62 6.62 -16.64
C GLU A 17 -0.83 6.09 -16.73
N THR A 18 -1.01 4.78 -16.88
CA THR A 18 -2.33 4.15 -17.04
C THR A 18 -2.65 3.11 -15.98
N GLU A 19 -1.69 2.71 -15.15
CA GLU A 19 -1.84 1.56 -14.25
C GLU A 19 -1.40 1.83 -12.80
N LEU A 20 -2.29 1.50 -11.87
CA LEU A 20 -2.05 1.46 -10.43
C LEU A 20 -2.21 0.04 -9.93
N LYS A 21 -1.40 -0.34 -8.95
CA LYS A 21 -1.53 -1.61 -8.25
C LYS A 21 -1.65 -1.37 -6.75
N LEU A 22 -2.73 -1.86 -6.15
CA LEU A 22 -2.91 -1.93 -4.72
C LEU A 22 -2.45 -3.28 -4.22
N ILE A 23 -1.57 -3.29 -3.24
CA ILE A 23 -1.17 -4.48 -2.49
C ILE A 23 -1.58 -4.23 -1.06
N TYR A 24 -2.22 -5.19 -0.41
CA TYR A 24 -2.52 -5.04 1.01
C TYR A 24 -2.26 -6.30 1.82
N GLU A 25 -2.07 -6.08 3.10
CA GLU A 25 -1.77 -7.08 4.10
C GLU A 25 -2.55 -6.74 5.37
N GLN A 26 -3.26 -7.73 5.92
CA GLN A 26 -3.85 -7.63 7.26
C GLN A 26 -2.83 -8.16 8.27
N ILE A 27 -2.56 -7.35 9.28
CA ILE A 27 -1.67 -7.68 10.38
C ILE A 27 -2.51 -7.80 11.64
N GLU A 28 -2.52 -8.99 12.21
CA GLU A 28 -3.08 -9.24 13.53
C GLU A 28 -1.99 -9.03 14.56
N THR A 29 -2.08 -7.95 15.32
CA THR A 29 -1.16 -7.68 16.43
C THR A 29 -1.74 -8.32 17.71
N ASN A 30 -1.19 -9.48 18.06
CA ASN A 30 -1.36 -10.05 19.39
C ASN A 30 -0.17 -9.61 20.26
N SER A 31 -0.39 -9.43 21.56
CA SER A 31 0.58 -8.90 22.54
C SER A 31 1.92 -9.67 22.66
N THR A 32 2.10 -10.73 21.89
CA THR A 32 3.29 -11.59 21.86
C THR A 32 3.82 -11.91 20.46
N ALA A 33 3.07 -11.63 19.38
CA ALA A 33 3.50 -11.82 17.99
C ALA A 33 2.56 -11.10 17.02
N SER A 34 3.12 -10.44 16.00
CA SER A 34 2.39 -9.99 14.82
C SER A 34 2.31 -11.16 13.83
N GLN A 35 1.10 -11.57 13.45
CA GLN A 35 0.91 -12.52 12.35
C GLN A 35 0.30 -11.81 11.16
N SER A 36 0.96 -11.98 10.01
CA SER A 36 0.44 -11.58 8.71
C SER A 36 -0.38 -12.72 8.11
N GLU A 37 -1.63 -12.44 7.76
CA GLU A 37 -2.54 -13.49 7.31
C GLU A 37 -2.39 -13.83 5.82
N ARG A 38 -2.14 -12.83 4.95
CA ARG A 38 -1.88 -12.96 3.50
C ARG A 38 -1.72 -11.58 2.84
N LYS A 39 -1.04 -11.56 1.69
CA LYS A 39 -0.99 -10.41 0.78
C LYS A 39 -1.94 -10.60 -0.39
N PHE A 40 -2.64 -9.54 -0.76
CA PHE A 40 -3.56 -9.51 -1.88
C PHE A 40 -3.22 -8.36 -2.82
N GLU A 41 -3.42 -8.55 -4.12
CA GLU A 41 -3.13 -7.55 -5.15
C GLU A 41 -4.39 -7.23 -5.97
N TYR A 42 -4.59 -5.95 -6.27
CA TYR A 42 -5.64 -5.43 -7.16
C TYR A 42 -5.02 -4.41 -8.12
N THR A 43 -5.47 -4.40 -9.37
CA THR A 43 -5.04 -3.43 -10.37
C THR A 43 -6.17 -2.46 -10.70
N PHE A 44 -5.83 -1.20 -10.90
CA PHE A 44 -6.74 -0.11 -11.23
C PHE A 44 -6.15 0.75 -12.35
N GLU A 45 -7.01 1.48 -13.04
CA GLU A 45 -6.55 2.51 -13.97
C GLU A 45 -5.93 3.69 -13.20
N ASN A 46 -4.88 4.28 -13.76
CA ASN A 46 -4.31 5.53 -13.26
C ASN A 46 -5.08 6.73 -13.83
N SER A 47 -6.33 6.83 -13.41
CA SER A 47 -7.28 7.88 -13.77
C SER A 47 -7.98 8.38 -12.53
N LYS A 48 -8.77 9.45 -12.65
CA LYS A 48 -9.60 9.96 -11.55
C LYS A 48 -10.55 8.88 -11.04
N GLU A 49 -11.20 8.19 -11.97
CA GLU A 49 -12.17 7.14 -11.73
C GLU A 49 -11.48 5.93 -11.10
N GLY A 50 -10.32 5.54 -11.61
CA GLY A 50 -9.52 4.46 -11.04
C GLY A 50 -9.05 4.74 -9.61
N ALA A 51 -8.64 5.98 -9.31
CA ALA A 51 -8.30 6.40 -7.96
C ALA A 51 -9.51 6.38 -7.01
N GLN A 52 -10.71 6.76 -7.50
CA GLN A 52 -11.95 6.64 -6.73
C GLN A 52 -12.28 5.17 -6.41
N PHE A 53 -12.18 4.28 -7.40
CA PHE A 53 -12.39 2.85 -7.19
C PHE A 53 -11.37 2.23 -6.24
N LEU A 54 -10.10 2.64 -6.34
CA LEU A 54 -9.05 2.22 -5.42
C LEU A 54 -9.37 2.65 -3.98
N SER A 55 -9.74 3.92 -3.78
CA SER A 55 -10.11 4.44 -2.45
C SER A 55 -11.35 3.74 -1.88
N GLN A 56 -12.35 3.48 -2.71
CA GLN A 56 -13.52 2.70 -2.30
C GLN A 56 -13.12 1.27 -1.92
N LYS A 57 -12.26 0.62 -2.70
CA LYS A 57 -11.79 -0.74 -2.43
C LYS A 57 -11.03 -0.81 -1.11
N MET A 58 -10.16 0.15 -0.81
CA MET A 58 -9.45 0.22 0.48
C MET A 58 -10.42 0.35 1.66
N LYS A 59 -11.48 1.16 1.51
CA LYS A 59 -12.54 1.27 2.53
C LYS A 59 -13.31 -0.04 2.73
N GLU A 60 -13.65 -0.72 1.63
CA GLU A 60 -14.31 -2.03 1.67
C GLU A 60 -13.44 -3.08 2.37
N ILE A 61 -12.14 -3.12 2.06
CA ILE A 61 -11.19 -4.08 2.62
C ILE A 61 -10.99 -3.84 4.12
N ARG A 62 -10.66 -2.61 4.53
CA ARG A 62 -10.37 -2.32 5.94
C ARG A 62 -11.61 -2.38 6.83
N GLY A 63 -12.79 -2.12 6.26
CA GLY A 63 -14.04 -1.98 7.02
C GLY A 63 -13.90 -0.94 8.14
N VAL A 64 -13.91 -1.42 9.38
CA VAL A 64 -13.79 -0.60 10.60
C VAL A 64 -12.38 -0.58 11.20
N PHE A 65 -11.45 -1.35 10.64
CA PHE A 65 -10.09 -1.45 11.15
C PHE A 65 -9.23 -0.25 10.75
N SER A 66 -8.22 0.04 11.56
CA SER A 66 -7.21 1.03 11.22
C SER A 66 -6.43 0.60 9.98
N SER A 67 -5.89 1.58 9.25
CA SER A 67 -5.08 1.33 8.07
C SER A 67 -3.94 2.32 7.95
N ASP A 68 -2.77 1.81 7.58
CA ASP A 68 -1.62 2.61 7.15
C ASP A 68 -1.43 2.46 5.64
N GLU A 69 -0.93 3.51 5.00
CA GLU A 69 -0.85 3.61 3.54
C GLU A 69 0.56 4.03 3.11
N CYS A 70 1.04 3.47 2.01
CA CYS A 70 2.24 3.93 1.31
C CYS A 70 1.95 4.05 -0.17
N ILE A 71 2.45 5.11 -0.80
CA ILE A 71 2.39 5.32 -2.24
C ILE A 71 3.82 5.30 -2.78
N ILE A 72 4.08 4.45 -3.78
CA ILE A 72 5.39 4.27 -4.39
C ILE A 72 5.26 4.47 -5.89
N ASN A 73 6.01 5.44 -6.44
CA ASN A 73 6.07 5.67 -7.87
C ASN A 73 7.15 4.80 -8.52
N LEU A 74 6.74 3.84 -9.36
CA LEU A 74 7.62 2.99 -10.18
C LEU A 74 7.58 3.36 -11.66
N SER A 75 6.72 4.30 -12.05
CA SER A 75 6.65 4.76 -13.42
C SER A 75 7.95 5.47 -13.81
N ARG A 76 8.35 5.32 -15.08
CA ARG A 76 9.54 6.00 -15.64
C ARG A 76 9.30 7.47 -15.98
N SER A 77 8.10 7.97 -15.70
CA SER A 77 7.62 9.31 -16.05
C SER A 77 7.50 10.14 -14.77
N ASP A 78 8.05 11.35 -14.78
CA ASP A 78 7.85 12.33 -13.69
C ASP A 78 6.37 12.74 -13.56
N GLU A 79 5.52 12.36 -14.52
CA GLU A 79 4.08 12.67 -14.57
C GLU A 79 3.18 11.52 -14.09
N GLY A 80 3.78 10.45 -13.56
CA GLY A 80 3.14 9.15 -13.43
C GLY A 80 1.87 9.03 -12.58
N TYR A 81 1.27 10.07 -12.00
CA TYR A 81 0.04 9.93 -11.22
C TYR A 81 -0.95 11.06 -11.47
N TYR A 82 -2.19 10.70 -11.80
CA TYR A 82 -3.23 11.61 -12.30
C TYR A 82 -3.61 12.75 -11.35
N ASP A 83 -3.28 12.69 -10.05
CA ASP A 83 -3.58 13.79 -9.14
C ASP A 83 -2.62 13.75 -7.95
N LYS A 84 -1.89 14.83 -7.66
CA LYS A 84 -0.79 14.89 -6.69
C LYS A 84 -1.13 14.38 -5.26
N TRP A 85 -1.12 13.06 -5.05
CA TRP A 85 -1.09 12.41 -3.73
C TRP A 85 0.34 12.37 -3.14
N VAL A 86 1.24 13.20 -3.66
CA VAL A 86 2.63 13.32 -3.19
C VAL A 86 2.68 14.22 -1.96
N ARG A 87 2.07 13.79 -0.85
CA ARG A 87 2.34 14.41 0.46
C ARG A 87 3.27 13.57 1.32
N ASP A 88 3.24 12.24 1.18
CA ASP A 88 3.99 11.34 2.06
C ASP A 88 4.76 10.24 1.32
N THR A 89 5.18 10.47 0.07
CA THR A 89 6.13 9.58 -0.61
C THR A 89 7.52 9.82 0.03
N PRO A 90 8.17 8.81 0.65
CA PRO A 90 9.54 8.96 1.11
C PRO A 90 10.44 9.37 -0.05
N LYS A 91 11.10 10.53 0.08
CA LYS A 91 11.91 11.16 -0.99
C LYS A 91 13.15 10.35 -1.38
N SER A 92 13.50 9.31 -0.64
CA SER A 92 14.59 8.43 -1.02
C SER A 92 14.21 6.99 -0.74
N PHE A 93 14.05 6.23 -1.81
CA PHE A 93 14.28 4.81 -1.78
C PHE A 93 15.35 4.52 -2.83
N GLU A 94 16.61 4.83 -2.50
CA GLU A 94 17.74 4.38 -3.31
C GLU A 94 17.68 2.85 -3.37
N GLY A 95 17.54 2.29 -4.58
CA GLY A 95 17.57 0.82 -4.80
C GLY A 95 16.23 0.12 -5.09
N ILE A 96 15.10 0.81 -5.26
CA ILE A 96 13.82 0.14 -5.64
C ILE A 96 13.88 -0.54 -7.01
N GLY A 97 14.74 -0.09 -7.93
CA GLY A 97 14.76 -0.60 -9.30
C GLY A 97 14.96 -2.12 -9.42
N SER A 98 15.43 -2.79 -8.36
CA SER A 98 15.59 -4.25 -8.30
C SER A 98 14.60 -4.97 -7.37
N LEU A 99 13.76 -4.25 -6.62
CA LEU A 99 12.81 -4.84 -5.68
C LEU A 99 11.50 -5.20 -6.38
N ASN A 100 11.01 -6.42 -6.14
CA ASN A 100 9.70 -6.81 -6.62
C ASN A 100 8.59 -6.14 -5.79
N HIS A 101 7.37 -6.15 -6.32
CA HIS A 101 6.21 -5.51 -5.71
C HIS A 101 5.93 -5.98 -4.26
N LEU A 102 6.19 -7.24 -3.95
CA LEU A 102 5.98 -7.79 -2.60
C LEU A 102 7.05 -7.31 -1.61
N GLN A 103 8.28 -7.11 -2.07
CA GLN A 103 9.36 -6.51 -1.28
C GLN A 103 9.06 -5.04 -0.98
N LEU A 104 8.44 -4.32 -1.90
CA LEU A 104 7.99 -2.95 -1.67
C LEU A 104 6.87 -2.87 -0.63
N ALA A 105 5.91 -3.81 -0.68
CA ALA A 105 4.90 -3.93 0.38
C ALA A 105 5.52 -4.25 1.75
N ASN A 106 6.58 -5.08 1.79
CA ASN A 106 7.32 -5.34 3.03
C ASN A 106 8.03 -4.07 3.56
N LEU A 107 8.57 -3.23 2.68
CA LEU A 107 9.18 -1.96 3.10
C LEU A 107 8.14 -1.01 3.68
N CYS A 108 6.95 -0.92 3.07
CA CYS A 108 5.84 -0.14 3.63
C CYS A 108 5.47 -0.62 5.03
N LYS A 109 5.32 -1.94 5.20
CA LYS A 109 5.04 -2.57 6.49
C LYS A 109 6.09 -2.20 7.55
N LYS A 110 7.38 -2.31 7.21
CA LYS A 110 8.49 -1.95 8.10
C LYS A 110 8.55 -0.47 8.43
N ALA A 111 8.26 0.40 7.46
CA ALA A 111 8.26 1.85 7.67
C ALA A 111 7.23 2.29 8.72
N HIS A 112 6.11 1.56 8.81
CA HIS A 112 5.08 1.76 9.83
C HIS A 112 5.31 0.95 11.12
N GLY A 113 6.47 0.31 11.27
CA GLY A 113 6.88 -0.37 12.51
C GLY A 113 6.33 -1.78 12.71
N TYR A 114 5.84 -2.42 11.64
CA TYR A 114 5.41 -3.81 11.68
C TYR A 114 6.48 -4.73 11.05
N ASP A 115 6.81 -5.84 11.71
CA ASP A 115 7.75 -6.87 11.22
C ASP A 115 7.01 -8.19 10.95
#